data_AF-A0A0D2BL73-F1
#
_entry.id   AF-A0A0D2BL73-F1
#
_cell.length_a   1.000
_cell.length_b   1.000
_cell.length_c   1.000
_cell.angle_alpha   90.00
_cell.angle_beta   90.00
_cell.angle_gamma   90.00
#
_symmetry.space_group_name_H-M   'P 1'
#
loop_
_entity.id
_entity.type
_entity.pdbx_description
1 polymer ?
#
loop_
_entity_poly.entity_id
_entity_poly.type
_entity_poly.pdbx_seq_one_letter_code
_entity_poly.pdbx_strand_id
1 'polypeptide(L)'
;MELSFINHGTNHRSLSDADRSTIRKISRQVGAATRKAKDNGKKVNVLQIPDFLTADAESVASAQQSAGYSQEPGCLVKVKPQKPLGHSRELSNRERKHHCLTTSVPASLALSSNGRPFPSSMSVFMLPDLTTRLLDYATGQDVLTNPLRWVKAFRLSRQSVLRFLPLCYGHSKCLDDAINCVAARLQLCLAGNGQGHTSQLQVARLYGRALRSLNAALTSSDRIDWTMWYATLTLLLSEVLDESSRHGWIMHARGAFDILLALGPDNIRTEIEKDMFITQAGGMIMEATFANIGCYLNRPEWQKALQSAIDHSAQLRHRSESTVKLWMILASVPELFRRVTEAVMQQRLEEKIALMARLHILLEDLTAWGAHLRSEDGTFRTHYARRHYKSTTTRYLVYVALANRFLTAIDADSASVTETKAMETTSYIGQVIESHQLKAASPPALRLAKKVVLSIEATTRDWSQPETTGTSAFSGTIEPKVFSYWSSLMGREI
;
A
#
# COMPACT_ATOMS: atom_id res chain seq x y z
N MET A 1 -33.65 27.26 -39.52
CA MET A 1 -32.63 26.22 -39.72
C MET A 1 -33.40 24.98 -40.14
N GLU A 2 -33.41 24.66 -41.43
CA GLU A 2 -34.03 23.42 -41.92
C GLU A 2 -33.26 22.23 -41.35
N LEU A 3 -33.94 21.39 -40.58
CA LEU A 3 -33.37 20.18 -39.99
C LEU A 3 -33.48 19.05 -41.02
N SER A 4 -32.37 18.74 -41.70
CA SER A 4 -32.28 17.52 -42.48
C SER A 4 -31.93 16.34 -41.56
N PHE A 5 -32.79 15.33 -41.54
CA PHE A 5 -32.55 14.09 -40.82
C PHE A 5 -31.82 13.10 -41.73
N ILE A 6 -30.73 12.51 -41.22
CA ILE A 6 -30.04 11.41 -41.89
C ILE A 6 -30.94 10.18 -41.77
N ASN A 7 -31.57 9.78 -42.88
CA ASN A 7 -32.53 8.69 -42.90
C ASN A 7 -31.79 7.35 -43.07
N HIS A 8 -31.78 6.53 -42.03
CA HIS A 8 -31.18 5.19 -42.08
C HIS A 8 -32.21 4.15 -42.52
N GLY A 9 -31.94 3.46 -43.63
CA GLY A 9 -32.64 2.23 -43.98
C GLY A 9 -32.36 1.13 -42.94
N THR A 10 -33.34 0.27 -42.70
CA THR A 10 -33.39 -0.71 -41.59
C THR A 10 -32.26 -1.75 -41.57
N ASN A 11 -31.42 -1.84 -42.61
CA ASN A 11 -30.44 -2.90 -42.79
C ASN A 11 -28.96 -2.47 -42.72
N HIS A 12 -28.63 -1.20 -42.45
CA HIS A 12 -27.23 -0.76 -42.26
C HIS A 12 -27.00 -0.15 -40.88
N ARG A 13 -26.36 -0.90 -39.96
CA ARG A 13 -26.02 -0.46 -38.60
C ARG A 13 -24.76 0.41 -38.50
N SER A 14 -24.12 0.76 -39.61
CA SER A 14 -22.88 1.55 -39.61
C SER A 14 -23.04 2.84 -40.40
N LEU A 15 -22.76 3.99 -39.75
CA LEU A 15 -22.67 5.30 -40.40
C LEU A 15 -21.64 5.27 -41.53
N SER A 16 -22.01 5.76 -42.71
CA SER A 16 -21.06 5.94 -43.82
C SER A 16 -20.00 6.99 -43.45
N ASP A 17 -18.86 6.98 -44.13
CA ASP A 17 -17.83 7.99 -43.89
C ASP A 17 -18.30 9.41 -44.26
N ALA A 18 -19.25 9.53 -45.20
CA ALA A 18 -19.91 10.79 -45.53
C ALA A 18 -20.78 11.30 -44.37
N ASP A 19 -21.54 10.41 -43.70
CA ASP A 19 -22.34 10.76 -42.52
C ASP A 19 -21.43 11.18 -41.36
N ARG A 20 -20.35 10.43 -41.12
CA ARG A 20 -19.35 10.76 -40.09
C ARG A 20 -18.69 12.12 -40.34
N SER A 21 -18.37 12.44 -41.60
CA SER A 21 -17.82 13.73 -42.00
C SER A 21 -18.81 14.87 -41.75
N THR A 22 -20.09 14.65 -42.09
CA THR A 22 -21.18 15.61 -41.88
C THR A 22 -21.42 15.87 -40.39
N ILE A 23 -21.47 14.81 -39.56
CA ILE A 23 -21.59 14.91 -38.10
C ILE A 23 -20.42 15.70 -37.51
N ARG A 24 -19.18 15.44 -37.95
CA ARG A 24 -17.99 16.20 -37.51
C ARG A 24 -18.10 17.69 -37.88
N LYS A 25 -18.56 18.00 -39.09
CA LYS A 25 -18.73 19.38 -39.57
C LYS A 25 -19.77 20.14 -38.74
N ILE A 26 -20.93 19.53 -38.50
CA ILE A 26 -22.02 20.11 -37.68
C ILE A 26 -21.54 20.28 -36.23
N SER A 27 -20.90 19.27 -35.64
CA SER A 27 -20.35 19.34 -34.28
C SER A 27 -19.35 20.49 -34.11
N ARG A 28 -18.46 20.70 -35.11
CA ARG A 28 -17.54 21.84 -35.12
C ARG A 28 -18.26 23.18 -35.22
N GLN A 29 -19.27 23.30 -36.09
CA GLN A 29 -20.07 24.51 -36.23
C GLN A 29 -20.84 24.84 -34.95
N VAL A 30 -21.48 23.84 -34.32
CA VAL A 30 -22.15 24.01 -33.02
C VAL A 30 -21.15 24.44 -31.96
N GLY A 31 -20.00 23.78 -31.86
CA GLY A 31 -18.96 24.16 -30.89
C GLY A 31 -18.38 25.56 -31.15
N ALA A 32 -18.30 26.01 -32.40
CA ALA A 32 -17.91 27.38 -32.75
C ALA A 32 -19.01 28.39 -32.37
N ALA A 33 -20.28 28.09 -32.64
CA ALA A 33 -21.41 28.92 -32.26
C ALA A 33 -21.57 29.03 -30.74
N THR A 34 -21.40 27.93 -29.99
CA THR A 34 -21.42 27.93 -28.51
C THR A 34 -20.28 28.76 -27.93
N ARG A 35 -19.09 28.73 -28.54
CA ARG A 35 -17.96 29.59 -28.16
C ARG A 35 -18.21 31.07 -28.46
N LYS A 36 -18.94 31.36 -29.54
CA LYS A 36 -19.31 32.73 -29.92
C LYS A 36 -20.46 33.29 -29.06
N ALA A 37 -21.36 32.42 -28.58
CA ALA A 37 -22.49 32.80 -27.71
C ALA A 37 -22.09 32.99 -26.24
N LYS A 38 -21.05 32.28 -25.78
CA LYS A 38 -20.40 32.55 -24.48
C LYS A 38 -19.38 33.66 -24.68
N ASP A 39 -19.83 34.90 -24.63
CA ASP A 39 -19.02 36.12 -24.74
C ASP A 39 -17.99 36.23 -23.60
N ASN A 40 -16.93 35.42 -23.69
CA ASN A 40 -15.74 35.52 -22.86
C ASN A 40 -14.62 36.01 -23.78
N GLY A 41 -14.34 37.31 -23.67
CA GLY A 41 -13.30 38.00 -24.41
C GLY A 41 -11.96 37.25 -24.43
N LYS A 42 -11.34 37.30 -25.61
CA LYS A 42 -9.92 37.07 -25.93
C LYS A 42 -9.10 36.35 -24.84
N LYS A 43 -9.16 35.02 -24.82
CA LYS A 43 -8.03 34.20 -24.31
C LYS A 43 -7.23 33.70 -25.50
N VAL A 44 -6.03 34.25 -25.65
CA VAL A 44 -5.02 33.82 -26.63
C VAL A 44 -4.65 32.36 -26.34
N ASN A 45 -4.51 31.58 -27.39
CA ASN A 45 -4.19 30.15 -27.34
C ASN A 45 -2.72 29.96 -26.89
N VAL A 46 -2.50 29.42 -25.69
CA VAL A 46 -1.16 29.24 -25.08
C VAL A 46 -0.44 27.97 -25.58
N LEU A 47 -0.82 27.47 -26.77
CA LEU A 47 -0.21 26.30 -27.40
C LEU A 47 0.43 26.62 -28.76
N GLN A 48 0.74 27.89 -29.03
CA GLN A 48 1.76 28.23 -30.02
C GLN A 48 3.07 28.44 -29.29
N ILE A 49 4.04 27.57 -29.59
CA ILE A 49 5.42 27.69 -29.16
C ILE A 49 6.01 28.93 -29.85
N PRO A 50 6.70 29.84 -29.13
CA PRO A 50 7.36 30.97 -29.77
C PRO A 50 8.52 30.53 -30.69
N ASP A 51 8.63 31.18 -31.85
CA ASP A 51 9.62 30.94 -32.92
C ASP A 51 11.10 31.26 -32.58
N PHE A 52 11.48 31.31 -31.29
CA PHE A 52 12.89 31.49 -30.89
C PHE A 52 13.59 30.20 -30.48
N LEU A 53 12.94 29.04 -30.61
CA LEU A 53 13.49 27.73 -30.22
C LEU A 53 13.99 26.87 -31.40
N THR A 54 14.13 27.44 -32.60
CA THR A 54 14.66 26.74 -33.79
C THR A 54 15.97 27.30 -34.33
N ALA A 55 16.58 28.27 -33.66
CA ALA A 55 17.93 28.72 -33.96
C ALA A 55 18.83 28.37 -32.77
N ASP A 56 19.71 27.39 -32.99
CA ASP A 56 20.95 27.07 -32.26
C ASP A 56 21.10 25.56 -32.01
N ALA A 57 21.13 24.82 -33.12
CA ALA A 57 21.61 23.43 -33.17
C ALA A 57 22.80 23.28 -34.15
N GLU A 58 23.54 24.36 -34.41
CA GLU A 58 24.77 24.34 -35.19
C GLU A 58 25.82 25.27 -34.55
N SER A 59 26.49 24.82 -33.47
CA SER A 59 27.88 25.21 -33.15
C SER A 59 28.37 24.60 -31.83
N VAL A 60 28.47 23.26 -31.77
CA VAL A 60 29.42 22.62 -30.84
C VAL A 60 30.26 21.62 -31.62
N ALA A 61 31.06 22.18 -32.52
CA ALA A 61 32.26 21.55 -33.03
C ALA A 61 33.32 22.65 -33.10
N SER A 62 33.94 23.00 -31.97
CA SER A 62 35.28 23.64 -31.89
C SER A 62 35.64 23.99 -30.44
N ALA A 63 36.93 23.83 -30.15
CA ALA A 63 37.70 24.46 -29.07
C ALA A 63 37.71 23.80 -27.68
N GLN A 64 38.58 22.80 -27.58
CA GLN A 64 39.58 22.72 -26.50
C GLN A 64 40.35 24.05 -26.41
N GLN A 65 40.62 24.56 -25.20
CA GLN A 65 41.97 24.88 -24.66
C GLN A 65 41.94 25.90 -23.51
N SER A 66 42.81 25.62 -22.53
CA SER A 66 43.39 26.51 -21.50
C SER A 66 42.49 26.95 -20.36
N ALA A 67 42.94 27.26 -19.14
CA ALA A 67 44.08 26.94 -18.27
C ALA A 67 43.85 27.83 -17.03
N GLY A 68 44.25 27.43 -15.81
CA GLY A 68 44.43 28.40 -14.72
C GLY A 68 44.18 27.90 -13.30
N TYR A 69 45.28 27.60 -12.61
CA TYR A 69 45.41 27.42 -11.16
C TYR A 69 44.99 28.66 -10.35
N SER A 70 44.46 28.47 -9.13
CA SER A 70 44.98 29.13 -7.91
C SER A 70 44.38 28.57 -6.61
N GLN A 71 45.22 28.62 -5.57
CA GLN A 71 45.14 27.98 -4.27
C GLN A 71 44.23 28.68 -3.23
N GLU A 72 43.70 27.86 -2.31
CA GLU A 72 43.39 27.98 -0.85
C GLU A 72 43.65 29.30 -0.04
N PRO A 73 43.25 29.45 1.27
CA PRO A 73 42.66 28.46 2.24
C PRO A 73 41.55 28.96 3.20
N GLY A 74 40.87 28.00 3.85
CA GLY A 74 40.80 27.91 5.33
C GLY A 74 39.62 28.53 6.11
N CYS A 75 38.83 27.68 6.79
CA CYS A 75 38.39 27.94 8.18
C CYS A 75 37.93 26.66 8.91
N LEU A 76 38.69 26.28 9.95
CA LEU A 76 38.44 25.20 10.89
C LEU A 76 37.53 25.68 12.04
N VAL A 77 36.44 24.96 12.33
CA VAL A 77 35.64 25.16 13.55
C VAL A 77 36.05 24.15 14.62
N LYS A 78 36.48 24.69 15.77
CA LYS A 78 36.95 23.99 16.97
C LYS A 78 35.81 23.29 17.72
N VAL A 79 35.98 21.99 17.99
CA VAL A 79 35.21 21.22 18.97
C VAL A 79 35.95 21.29 20.32
N LYS A 80 35.25 21.66 21.40
CA LYS A 80 35.75 21.63 22.79
C LYS A 80 35.44 20.26 23.43
N PRO A 81 36.36 19.69 24.23
CA PRO A 81 36.10 18.47 25.01
C PRO A 81 35.63 18.81 26.43
N GLN A 82 34.68 18.03 26.97
CA GLN A 82 34.37 18.01 28.40
C GLN A 82 34.94 16.74 29.04
N LYS A 83 35.57 16.94 30.20
CA LYS A 83 36.25 15.95 31.05
C LYS A 83 35.28 15.14 31.92
N PRO A 84 35.70 13.96 32.42
CA PRO A 84 34.87 13.05 33.20
C PRO A 84 34.95 13.35 34.71
N LEU A 85 33.86 13.07 35.43
CA LEU A 85 33.83 12.97 36.89
C LEU A 85 33.27 11.60 37.24
N GLY A 86 34.14 10.74 37.74
CA GLY A 86 33.75 9.48 38.36
C GLY A 86 33.44 9.68 39.84
N HIS A 87 32.48 8.94 40.36
CA HIS A 87 32.42 8.52 41.77
C HIS A 87 31.89 7.09 41.83
N SER A 88 32.55 6.31 42.69
CA SER A 88 32.36 4.88 42.95
C SER A 88 31.56 4.68 44.23
N ARG A 89 31.08 3.45 44.43
CA ARG A 89 30.32 2.87 45.57
C ARG A 89 28.82 3.28 45.62
N GLU A 90 27.88 2.38 45.88
CA GLU A 90 27.93 1.23 46.78
C GLU A 90 26.79 0.24 46.46
N LEU A 91 27.06 -1.06 46.61
CA LEU A 91 26.10 -2.15 46.56
C LEU A 91 25.20 -2.13 47.79
N SER A 92 23.88 -2.15 47.59
CA SER A 92 22.92 -2.45 48.66
C SER A 92 21.72 -3.20 48.10
N ASN A 93 21.67 -4.49 48.43
CA ASN A 93 20.52 -5.38 48.32
C ASN A 93 19.24 -4.74 48.88
N ARG A 94 18.15 -4.74 48.10
CA ARG A 94 16.80 -4.67 48.66
C ARG A 94 15.78 -5.36 47.76
N GLU A 95 15.47 -6.58 48.18
CA GLU A 95 14.16 -7.25 48.18
C GLU A 95 13.14 -6.83 47.09
N ARG A 96 12.99 -7.73 46.12
CA ARG A 96 11.88 -7.75 45.16
C ARG A 96 10.56 -7.96 45.90
N LYS A 97 9.79 -6.89 46.10
CA LYS A 97 8.35 -6.99 46.28
C LYS A 97 7.72 -7.21 44.91
N HIS A 98 7.17 -8.40 44.71
CA HIS A 98 6.28 -8.70 43.58
C HIS A 98 5.02 -7.84 43.70
N HIS A 99 4.98 -6.72 42.98
CA HIS A 99 3.72 -6.02 42.73
C HIS A 99 2.96 -6.76 41.63
N CYS A 100 1.86 -7.38 42.05
CA CYS A 100 0.81 -7.90 41.18
C CYS A 100 0.29 -6.75 40.31
N LEU A 101 0.67 -6.75 39.02
CA LEU A 101 0.14 -5.83 38.03
C LEU A 101 -1.32 -6.21 37.76
N THR A 102 -2.25 -5.50 38.38
CA THR A 102 -3.65 -5.50 37.98
C THR A 102 -3.75 -4.98 36.54
N THR A 103 -3.99 -5.88 35.60
CA THR A 103 -4.32 -5.56 34.20
C THR A 103 -5.70 -4.91 34.14
N SER A 104 -5.78 -3.58 34.34
CA SER A 104 -7.00 -2.87 33.98
C SER A 104 -7.12 -2.78 32.46
N VAL A 105 -8.32 -3.08 31.99
CA VAL A 105 -8.71 -3.14 30.58
C VAL A 105 -8.54 -1.75 29.95
N PRO A 106 -7.91 -1.60 28.77
CA PRO A 106 -7.94 -0.36 27.99
C PRO A 106 -9.38 0.07 27.75
N ALA A 107 -9.69 1.36 27.97
CA ALA A 107 -11.02 1.88 27.73
C ALA A 107 -11.38 1.67 26.24
N SER A 108 -12.52 1.01 26.01
CA SER A 108 -13.10 0.93 24.67
C SER A 108 -13.51 2.33 24.21
N LEU A 109 -13.46 2.59 22.90
CA LEU A 109 -13.91 3.86 22.36
C LEU A 109 -15.43 3.99 22.51
N ALA A 110 -15.85 4.74 23.54
CA ALA A 110 -17.22 5.20 23.63
C ALA A 110 -17.51 6.14 22.45
N LEU A 111 -18.58 5.87 21.70
CA LEU A 111 -19.00 6.65 20.52
C LEU A 111 -19.69 7.98 20.87
N SER A 112 -19.61 8.44 22.12
CA SER A 112 -20.29 9.66 22.57
C SER A 112 -19.46 10.89 22.21
N SER A 113 -20.01 11.74 21.34
CA SER A 113 -19.47 13.09 21.14
C SER A 113 -19.38 13.81 22.49
N ASN A 114 -18.19 14.28 22.87
CA ASN A 114 -17.95 15.01 24.12
C ASN A 114 -18.58 16.42 24.12
N GLY A 115 -19.54 16.71 23.22
CA GLY A 115 -20.25 17.99 23.14
C GLY A 115 -19.39 19.16 22.67
N ARG A 116 -18.12 18.95 22.30
CA ARG A 116 -17.27 20.01 21.75
C ARG A 116 -17.73 20.38 20.32
N PRO A 117 -17.84 21.67 20.00
CA PRO A 117 -18.18 22.09 18.65
C PRO A 117 -17.10 21.63 17.66
N PHE A 118 -17.54 21.05 16.54
CA PHE A 118 -16.64 20.59 15.48
C PHE A 118 -15.89 21.77 14.85
N PRO A 119 -14.55 21.74 14.79
CA PRO A 119 -13.80 22.73 14.02
C PRO A 119 -14.26 22.73 12.56
N SER A 120 -14.27 23.91 11.92
CA SER A 120 -14.65 24.04 10.51
C SER A 120 -13.79 23.17 9.57
N SER A 121 -12.55 22.87 9.97
CA SER A 121 -11.64 21.96 9.26
C SER A 121 -12.15 20.51 9.18
N MET A 122 -13.03 20.07 10.08
CA MET A 122 -13.57 18.70 10.09
C MET A 122 -14.54 18.41 8.94
N SER A 123 -15.08 19.47 8.32
CA SER A 123 -15.98 19.35 7.15
C SER A 123 -15.35 18.54 6.00
N VAL A 124 -14.01 18.53 5.90
CA VAL A 124 -13.28 17.78 4.86
C VAL A 124 -13.54 16.28 4.92
N PHE A 125 -13.70 15.68 6.11
CA PHE A 125 -13.99 14.24 6.27
C PHE A 125 -15.43 13.89 5.88
N MET A 126 -16.31 14.89 5.85
CA MET A 126 -17.72 14.76 5.52
C MET A 126 -18.00 15.06 4.05
N LEU A 127 -16.98 15.39 3.26
CA LEU A 127 -17.15 15.65 1.83
C LEU A 127 -17.67 14.38 1.11
N PRO A 128 -18.73 14.49 0.31
CA PRO A 128 -19.14 13.40 -0.56
C PRO A 128 -18.00 13.08 -1.54
N ASP A 129 -17.84 11.79 -1.83
CA ASP A 129 -16.85 11.29 -2.78
C ASP A 129 -15.40 11.66 -2.44
N LEU A 130 -15.07 11.88 -1.16
CA LEU A 130 -13.71 12.19 -0.72
C LEU A 130 -12.68 11.19 -1.26
N THR A 131 -13.01 9.89 -1.25
CA THR A 131 -12.15 8.85 -1.83
C THR A 131 -11.92 9.07 -3.33
N THR A 132 -12.97 9.46 -4.08
CA THR A 132 -12.88 9.77 -5.52
C THR A 132 -12.04 11.03 -5.75
N ARG A 133 -12.23 12.08 -4.95
CA ARG A 133 -11.43 13.32 -5.07
C ARG A 133 -9.96 13.10 -4.74
N LEU A 134 -9.67 12.26 -3.75
CA LEU A 134 -8.30 11.83 -3.46
C LEU A 134 -7.73 10.98 -4.59
N LEU A 135 -8.56 10.19 -5.28
CA LEU A 135 -8.14 9.45 -6.47
C LEU A 135 -7.76 10.39 -7.60
N ASP A 136 -8.56 11.43 -7.85
CA ASP A 136 -8.26 12.45 -8.85
C ASP A 136 -6.96 13.20 -8.50
N TYR A 137 -6.78 13.64 -7.25
CA TYR A 137 -5.52 14.24 -6.77
C TYR A 137 -4.32 13.33 -7.01
N ALA A 138 -4.46 12.05 -6.65
CA ALA A 138 -3.43 11.04 -6.83
C ALA A 138 -3.03 10.89 -8.32
N THR A 139 -4.01 10.87 -9.24
CA THR A 139 -3.73 10.75 -10.67
C THR A 139 -2.91 11.92 -11.23
N GLY A 140 -2.97 13.10 -10.60
CA GLY A 140 -2.18 14.28 -10.98
C GLY A 140 -0.80 14.38 -10.32
N GLN A 141 -0.54 13.60 -9.26
CA GLN A 141 0.60 13.76 -8.35
C GLN A 141 1.38 12.45 -8.16
N ASP A 142 1.72 11.76 -9.24
CA ASP A 142 2.72 10.68 -9.21
C ASP A 142 2.22 9.26 -8.81
N VAL A 143 0.91 8.97 -8.97
CA VAL A 143 0.34 7.61 -8.81
C VAL A 143 1.11 6.52 -9.57
N LEU A 144 1.72 6.89 -10.70
CA LEU A 144 2.43 5.96 -11.57
C LEU A 144 3.82 5.59 -11.04
N THR A 145 4.54 6.49 -10.36
CA THR A 145 5.88 6.14 -9.82
C THR A 145 5.84 5.59 -8.40
N ASN A 146 4.93 6.10 -7.53
CA ASN A 146 4.78 5.59 -6.17
C ASN A 146 3.39 5.00 -5.91
N PRO A 147 3.12 3.85 -6.54
CA PRO A 147 1.84 3.19 -6.43
C PRO A 147 1.46 2.81 -4.99
N LEU A 148 2.39 2.22 -4.24
CA LEU A 148 2.15 1.67 -2.92
C LEU A 148 1.72 2.72 -1.89
N ARG A 149 2.14 3.96 -2.10
CA ARG A 149 1.75 5.10 -1.29
C ARG A 149 0.25 5.39 -1.41
N TRP A 150 -0.24 5.65 -2.62
CA TRP A 150 -1.65 5.98 -2.88
C TRP A 150 -2.64 4.90 -2.50
N VAL A 151 -2.20 3.66 -2.56
CA VAL A 151 -2.87 2.47 -2.07
C VAL A 151 -3.19 2.55 -0.58
N LYS A 152 -2.15 2.87 0.20
CA LYS A 152 -2.29 3.00 1.65
C LYS A 152 -3.21 4.19 1.92
N ALA A 153 -3.12 5.24 1.10
CA ALA A 153 -4.03 6.39 1.13
C ALA A 153 -5.47 5.94 0.97
N PHE A 154 -5.80 5.20 -0.08
CA PHE A 154 -7.19 4.77 -0.34
C PHE A 154 -7.74 3.77 0.66
N ARG A 155 -6.89 2.94 1.28
CA ARG A 155 -7.32 2.04 2.35
C ARG A 155 -7.65 2.81 3.62
N LEU A 156 -6.80 3.76 3.98
CA LEU A 156 -6.97 4.62 5.16
C LEU A 156 -8.03 5.70 4.93
N SER A 157 -8.26 6.08 3.67
CA SER A 157 -9.27 7.04 3.27
C SER A 157 -10.63 6.39 3.01
N ARG A 158 -10.79 5.10 3.35
CA ARG A 158 -12.08 4.42 3.26
C ARG A 158 -13.10 5.20 4.06
N GLN A 159 -14.30 5.31 3.50
CA GLN A 159 -15.34 6.13 4.08
C GLN A 159 -15.77 5.66 5.48
N SER A 160 -15.63 4.37 5.81
CA SER A 160 -15.82 3.88 7.19
C SER A 160 -14.77 4.40 8.16
N VAL A 161 -13.51 4.46 7.72
CA VAL A 161 -12.35 4.91 8.51
C VAL A 161 -12.38 6.42 8.73
N LEU A 162 -12.59 7.20 7.66
CA LEU A 162 -12.58 8.66 7.75
C LEU A 162 -13.82 9.24 8.44
N ARG A 163 -15.00 8.62 8.28
CA ARG A 163 -16.20 9.04 9.03
C ARG A 163 -16.08 8.81 10.52
N PHE A 164 -15.20 7.91 10.94
CA PHE A 164 -14.96 7.65 12.34
C PHE A 164 -14.11 8.74 13.02
N LEU A 165 -13.23 9.40 12.28
CA LEU A 165 -12.31 10.39 12.85
C LEU A 165 -13.05 11.56 13.54
N PRO A 166 -14.07 12.21 12.93
CA PRO A 166 -14.84 13.24 13.62
C PRO A 166 -15.52 12.75 14.91
N LEU A 167 -16.00 11.50 14.93
CA LEU A 167 -16.70 10.93 16.10
C LEU A 167 -15.76 10.78 17.31
N CYS A 168 -14.45 10.62 17.07
CA CYS A 168 -13.45 10.51 18.11
C CYS A 168 -12.86 11.84 18.56
N TYR A 169 -13.25 12.95 17.93
CA TYR A 169 -12.68 14.25 18.27
C TYR A 169 -13.04 14.67 19.71
N GLY A 170 -12.06 15.17 20.44
CA GLY A 170 -12.18 15.54 21.85
C GLY A 170 -11.98 14.39 22.83
N HIS A 171 -11.70 13.16 22.38
CA HIS A 171 -11.43 12.02 23.26
C HIS A 171 -9.99 11.99 23.76
N SER A 172 -9.04 12.36 22.92
CA SER A 172 -7.61 12.33 23.24
C SER A 172 -6.88 13.41 22.49
N LYS A 173 -5.99 14.12 23.20
CA LYS A 173 -5.19 15.20 22.60
C LYS A 173 -4.32 14.70 21.45
N CYS A 174 -3.73 13.50 21.56
CA CYS A 174 -2.87 12.97 20.50
C CYS A 174 -3.67 12.66 19.22
N LEU A 175 -4.87 12.11 19.38
CA LEU A 175 -5.77 11.84 18.28
C LEU A 175 -6.31 13.13 17.66
N ASP A 176 -6.71 14.11 18.48
CA ASP A 176 -7.19 15.42 18.00
C ASP A 176 -6.14 16.14 17.16
N ASP A 177 -4.89 16.18 17.63
CA ASP A 177 -3.79 16.78 16.89
C ASP A 177 -3.53 16.04 15.56
N ALA A 178 -3.61 14.71 15.55
CA ALA A 178 -3.48 13.91 14.33
C ALA A 178 -4.63 14.17 13.34
N ILE A 179 -5.88 14.25 13.83
CA ILE A 179 -7.05 14.57 13.00
C ILE A 179 -6.92 15.98 12.42
N ASN A 180 -6.52 16.97 13.23
CA ASN A 180 -6.29 18.34 12.76
C ASN A 180 -5.22 18.38 11.66
N CYS A 181 -4.13 17.63 11.84
CA CYS A 181 -3.07 17.50 10.85
C CYS A 181 -3.58 16.93 9.52
N VAL A 182 -4.26 15.78 9.56
CA VAL A 182 -4.72 15.15 8.32
C VAL A 182 -5.84 15.95 7.66
N ALA A 183 -6.68 16.65 8.44
CA ALA A 183 -7.70 17.54 7.89
C ALA A 183 -7.07 18.67 7.08
N ALA A 184 -6.04 19.34 7.63
CA ALA A 184 -5.31 20.38 6.92
C ALA A 184 -4.58 19.83 5.68
N ARG A 185 -4.00 18.63 5.79
CA ARG A 185 -3.37 17.94 4.64
C ARG A 185 -4.38 17.65 3.54
N LEU A 186 -5.54 17.09 3.87
CA LEU A 186 -6.61 16.80 2.91
C LEU A 186 -7.09 18.09 2.23
N GLN A 187 -7.27 19.18 2.98
CA GLN A 187 -7.64 20.47 2.40
C GLN A 187 -6.59 20.98 1.41
N LEU A 188 -5.30 20.87 1.76
CA LEU A 188 -4.20 21.25 0.87
C LEU A 188 -4.23 20.42 -0.43
N CYS A 189 -4.39 19.10 -0.33
CA CYS A 189 -4.50 18.21 -1.49
C CYS A 189 -5.70 18.55 -2.38
N LEU A 190 -6.85 18.86 -1.78
CA LEU A 190 -8.10 19.12 -2.51
C LEU A 190 -8.19 20.54 -3.09
N ALA A 191 -7.44 21.50 -2.56
CA ALA A 191 -7.44 22.88 -3.04
C ALA A 191 -6.61 23.10 -4.33
N GLY A 192 -5.80 22.12 -4.73
CA GLY A 192 -4.96 22.18 -5.94
C GLY A 192 -3.72 23.08 -5.81
N ASN A 193 -2.96 23.21 -6.90
CA ASN A 193 -1.63 23.85 -6.96
C ASN A 193 -1.61 25.38 -6.69
N GLY A 194 -2.74 25.98 -6.30
CA GLY A 194 -2.87 27.41 -6.02
C GLY A 194 -2.61 27.83 -4.58
N GLN A 195 -2.37 26.88 -3.66
CA GLN A 195 -2.07 27.22 -2.26
C GLN A 195 -0.59 27.53 -2.05
N GLY A 196 -0.31 28.75 -1.57
CA GLY A 196 1.04 29.24 -1.32
C GLY A 196 1.76 28.60 -0.12
N HIS A 197 3.04 28.92 0.04
CA HIS A 197 3.94 28.40 1.09
C HIS A 197 3.37 28.46 2.52
N THR A 198 2.49 29.42 2.81
CA THR A 198 1.84 29.58 4.12
C THR A 198 0.99 28.36 4.50
N SER A 199 0.25 27.77 3.56
CA SER A 199 -0.57 26.58 3.82
C SER A 199 0.29 25.34 4.09
N GLN A 200 1.38 25.17 3.33
CA GLN A 200 2.34 24.07 3.55
C GLN A 200 3.02 24.17 4.91
N LEU A 201 3.45 25.38 5.31
CA LEU A 201 4.05 25.62 6.62
C LEU A 201 3.06 25.34 7.75
N GLN A 202 1.78 25.68 7.57
CA GLN A 202 0.74 25.37 8.55
C GLN A 202 0.56 23.86 8.71
N VAL A 203 0.48 23.10 7.61
CA VAL A 203 0.39 21.63 7.65
C VAL A 203 1.61 21.03 8.34
N ALA A 204 2.82 21.50 8.03
CA ALA A 204 4.05 21.04 8.68
C ALA A 204 4.04 21.32 10.20
N ARG A 205 3.55 22.49 10.63
CA ARG A 205 3.39 22.83 12.06
C ARG A 205 2.40 21.91 12.76
N LEU A 206 1.27 21.60 12.12
CA LEU A 206 0.27 20.67 12.66
C LEU A 206 0.80 19.24 12.72
N TYR A 207 1.54 18.80 11.70
CA TYR A 207 2.19 17.50 11.69
C TYR A 207 3.22 17.35 12.82
N GLY A 208 4.10 18.34 12.99
CA GLY A 208 5.06 18.35 14.09
C GLY A 208 4.39 18.39 15.47
N ARG A 209 3.24 19.07 15.60
CA ARG A 209 2.44 19.03 16.83
C ARG A 209 1.89 17.64 17.10
N ALA A 210 1.28 17.01 16.09
CA ALA A 210 0.70 15.69 16.22
C ALA A 210 1.75 14.62 16.57
N LEU A 211 2.95 14.69 15.97
CA LEU A 211 4.07 13.84 16.35
C LEU A 211 4.48 14.02 17.81
N ARG A 212 4.60 15.26 18.29
CA ARG A 212 4.92 15.53 19.71
C ARG A 212 3.83 15.00 20.65
N SER A 213 2.56 15.19 20.30
CA SER A 213 1.45 14.71 21.11
C SER A 213 1.34 13.18 21.11
N LEU A 214 1.58 12.51 19.98
CA LEU A 214 1.67 11.04 19.93
C LEU A 214 2.84 10.53 20.75
N ASN A 215 4.04 11.12 20.58
CA ASN A 215 5.22 10.73 21.35
C ASN A 215 5.01 10.94 22.86
N ALA A 216 4.41 12.07 23.25
CA ALA A 216 4.05 12.32 24.64
C ALA A 216 3.07 11.25 25.15
N ALA A 217 2.05 10.89 24.37
CA ALA A 217 1.09 9.86 24.78
C ALA A 217 1.76 8.49 24.94
N LEU A 218 2.65 8.11 24.02
CA LEU A 218 3.40 6.84 24.09
C LEU A 218 4.40 6.78 25.25
N THR A 219 4.95 7.92 25.67
CA THR A 219 5.99 7.98 26.72
C THR A 219 5.45 8.26 28.12
N SER A 220 4.31 8.96 28.23
CA SER A 220 3.71 9.33 29.53
C SER A 220 2.59 8.41 29.97
N SER A 221 2.06 7.57 29.08
CA SER A 221 1.00 6.63 29.45
C SER A 221 1.59 5.32 29.93
N ASP A 222 1.13 4.86 31.09
CA ASP A 222 1.42 3.51 31.58
C ASP A 222 0.79 2.43 30.69
N ARG A 223 -0.13 2.80 29.79
CA ARG A 223 -0.83 1.87 28.89
C ARG A 223 -1.09 2.41 27.50
N ILE A 224 -0.96 1.53 26.52
CA ILE A 224 -1.34 1.78 25.14
C ILE A 224 -2.86 1.66 25.00
N ASP A 225 -3.47 2.59 24.26
CA ASP A 225 -4.91 2.59 23.98
C ASP A 225 -5.21 2.74 22.48
N TRP A 226 -6.48 2.56 22.13
CA TRP A 226 -6.96 2.66 20.75
C TRP A 226 -6.75 4.06 20.14
N THR A 227 -6.77 5.13 20.94
CA THR A 227 -6.57 6.50 20.45
C THR A 227 -5.16 6.70 19.89
N MET A 228 -4.14 6.09 20.51
CA MET A 228 -2.76 6.10 20.02
C MET A 228 -2.62 5.34 18.70
N TRP A 229 -3.32 4.21 18.57
CA TRP A 229 -3.32 3.45 17.32
C TRP A 229 -3.98 4.24 16.18
N TYR A 230 -5.14 4.83 16.44
CA TYR A 230 -5.82 5.67 15.46
C TYR A 230 -5.03 6.92 15.10
N ALA A 231 -4.37 7.56 16.07
CA ALA A 231 -3.50 8.71 15.82
C ALA A 231 -2.36 8.31 14.87
N THR A 232 -1.73 7.16 15.10
CA THR A 232 -0.66 6.63 14.23
C THR A 232 -1.16 6.31 12.82
N LEU A 233 -2.32 5.66 12.68
CA LEU A 233 -2.94 5.41 11.35
C LEU A 233 -3.35 6.71 10.64
N THR A 234 -3.72 7.74 11.40
CA THR A 234 -4.08 9.06 10.86
C THR A 234 -2.84 9.82 10.38
N LEU A 235 -1.73 9.73 11.11
CA LEU A 235 -0.44 10.28 10.68
C LEU A 235 0.14 9.52 9.49
N LEU A 236 -0.04 8.20 9.44
CA LEU A 236 0.24 7.40 8.26
C LEU A 236 -0.49 7.94 7.03
N LEU A 237 -1.78 8.26 7.13
CA LEU A 237 -2.53 8.86 6.02
C LEU A 237 -1.95 10.23 5.64
N SER A 238 -1.62 11.09 6.61
CA SER A 238 -0.99 12.39 6.33
C SER A 238 0.33 12.26 5.55
N GLU A 239 1.18 11.32 5.94
CA GLU A 239 2.47 11.05 5.29
C GLU A 239 2.31 10.47 3.90
N VAL A 240 1.32 9.59 3.74
CA VAL A 240 0.97 9.06 2.43
C VAL A 240 0.47 10.17 1.48
N LEU A 241 -0.19 11.19 2.00
CA LEU A 241 -0.64 12.34 1.21
C LEU A 241 0.46 13.39 0.96
N ASP A 242 1.61 13.32 1.64
CA ASP A 242 2.70 14.28 1.52
C ASP A 242 3.73 13.88 0.46
N GLU A 243 3.70 14.49 -0.72
CA GLU A 243 4.62 14.21 -1.84
C GLU A 243 6.10 14.18 -1.45
N SER A 244 6.51 15.01 -0.50
CA SER A 244 7.90 15.07 -0.03
C SER A 244 8.31 13.88 0.84
N SER A 245 7.34 13.12 1.37
CA SER A 245 7.60 11.97 2.21
C SER A 245 8.01 10.76 1.38
N ARG A 246 9.29 10.40 1.47
CA ARG A 246 9.84 9.21 0.82
C ARG A 246 9.57 7.93 1.62
N HIS A 247 9.71 7.98 2.96
CA HIS A 247 9.65 6.79 3.82
C HIS A 247 8.85 6.95 5.12
N GLY A 248 8.31 8.14 5.43
CA GLY A 248 7.62 8.38 6.70
C GLY A 248 6.41 7.45 6.91
N TRP A 249 5.71 7.12 5.83
CA TRP A 249 4.58 6.19 5.85
C TRP A 249 4.97 4.74 6.18
N ILE A 250 6.19 4.28 5.90
CA ILE A 250 6.62 2.93 6.29
C ILE A 250 6.78 2.88 7.81
N MET A 251 7.41 3.90 8.39
CA MET A 251 7.65 3.99 9.82
C MET A 251 6.33 4.05 10.61
N HIS A 252 5.36 4.86 10.17
CA HIS A 252 4.03 4.87 10.82
C HIS A 252 3.25 3.57 10.63
N ALA A 253 3.39 2.89 9.49
CA ALA A 253 2.75 1.58 9.31
C ALA A 253 3.31 0.54 10.29
N ARG A 254 4.64 0.47 10.44
CA ARG A 254 5.30 -0.42 11.40
C ARG A 254 4.95 -0.05 12.85
N GLY A 255 5.03 1.24 13.20
CA GLY A 255 4.65 1.72 14.52
C GLY A 255 3.18 1.43 14.86
N ALA A 256 2.26 1.52 13.89
CA ALA A 256 0.86 1.12 14.09
C ALA A 256 0.73 -0.38 14.38
N PHE A 257 1.57 -1.22 13.79
CA PHE A 257 1.55 -2.67 14.06
C PHE A 257 2.11 -3.00 15.45
N ASP A 258 3.14 -2.27 15.90
CA ASP A 258 3.71 -2.42 17.24
C ASP A 258 2.72 -1.97 18.33
N ILE A 259 2.04 -0.84 18.10
CA ILE A 259 0.97 -0.35 18.98
C ILE A 259 -0.17 -1.38 19.05
N LEU A 260 -0.61 -1.94 17.90
CA LEU A 260 -1.65 -2.96 17.89
C LEU A 260 -1.21 -4.24 18.60
N LEU A 261 0.04 -4.66 18.44
CA LEU A 261 0.60 -5.79 19.17
C LEU A 261 0.57 -5.55 20.69
N ALA A 262 0.94 -4.34 21.12
CA ALA A 262 0.91 -3.94 22.52
C ALA A 262 -0.51 -3.82 23.08
N LEU A 263 -1.48 -3.39 22.26
CA LEU A 263 -2.91 -3.44 22.61
C LEU A 263 -3.37 -4.87 22.87
N GLY A 264 -2.93 -5.81 22.05
CA GLY A 264 -3.28 -7.21 22.17
C GLY A 264 -4.67 -7.56 21.62
N PRO A 265 -4.88 -8.84 21.28
CA PRO A 265 -6.09 -9.29 20.59
C PRO A 265 -7.36 -9.22 21.44
N ASP A 266 -7.25 -9.36 22.76
CA ASP A 266 -8.39 -9.35 23.70
C ASP A 266 -9.09 -7.98 23.82
N ASN A 267 -8.47 -6.94 23.25
CA ASN A 267 -8.98 -5.58 23.26
C ASN A 267 -9.71 -5.21 21.96
N ILE A 268 -9.83 -6.14 20.99
CA ILE A 268 -10.62 -6.00 19.77
C ILE A 268 -12.05 -6.45 20.05
N ARG A 269 -12.90 -5.54 20.53
CA ARG A 269 -14.23 -5.87 21.06
C ARG A 269 -15.36 -5.25 20.26
N THR A 270 -15.23 -3.98 19.93
CA THR A 270 -16.29 -3.24 19.23
C THR A 270 -16.29 -3.53 17.73
N GLU A 271 -17.44 -3.32 17.09
CA GLU A 271 -17.56 -3.50 15.64
C GLU A 271 -16.64 -2.58 14.84
N ILE A 272 -16.30 -1.41 15.39
CA ILE A 272 -15.38 -0.45 14.78
C ILE A 272 -13.93 -0.92 14.90
N GLU A 273 -13.54 -1.40 16.09
CA GLU A 273 -12.21 -1.98 16.31
C GLU A 273 -12.00 -3.18 15.38
N LYS A 274 -12.99 -4.06 15.24
CA LYS A 274 -12.99 -5.20 14.31
C LYS A 274 -12.89 -4.76 12.85
N ASP A 275 -13.65 -3.74 12.44
CA ASP A 275 -13.62 -3.20 11.07
C ASP A 275 -12.25 -2.66 10.67
N MET A 276 -11.66 -1.91 11.59
CA MET A 276 -10.35 -1.32 11.43
C MET A 276 -9.27 -2.39 11.41
N PHE A 277 -9.32 -3.34 12.34
CA PHE A 277 -8.40 -4.46 12.41
C PHE A 277 -8.37 -5.26 11.10
N ILE A 278 -9.53 -5.70 10.59
CA ILE A 278 -9.62 -6.46 9.34
C ILE A 278 -9.18 -5.64 8.13
N THR A 279 -9.43 -4.33 8.13
CA THR A 279 -8.97 -3.44 7.06
C THR A 279 -7.43 -3.39 7.00
N GLN A 280 -6.74 -3.47 8.15
CA GLN A 280 -5.28 -3.45 8.22
C GLN A 280 -4.62 -4.83 8.08
N ALA A 281 -5.29 -5.93 8.44
CA ALA A 281 -4.71 -7.28 8.48
C ALA A 281 -3.97 -7.66 7.19
N GLY A 282 -4.60 -7.48 6.03
CA GLY A 282 -3.94 -7.80 4.75
C GLY A 282 -2.76 -6.88 4.39
N GLY A 283 -2.66 -5.69 4.98
CA GLY A 283 -1.48 -4.83 4.90
C GLY A 283 -0.34 -5.32 5.78
N MET A 284 -0.66 -5.76 7.01
CA MET A 284 0.29 -6.32 7.96
C MET A 284 0.96 -7.58 7.43
N ILE A 285 0.17 -8.53 6.91
CA ILE A 285 0.68 -9.79 6.35
C ILE A 285 1.62 -9.49 5.17
N MET A 286 1.22 -8.56 4.30
CA MET A 286 2.05 -8.15 3.16
C MET A 286 3.36 -7.51 3.60
N GLU A 287 3.31 -6.52 4.51
CA GLU A 287 4.52 -5.89 5.04
C GLU A 287 5.47 -6.94 5.64
N ALA A 288 4.95 -7.87 6.45
CA ALA A 288 5.75 -8.93 7.06
C ALA A 288 6.38 -9.88 6.02
N THR A 289 5.62 -10.28 4.99
CA THR A 289 6.12 -11.13 3.89
C THR A 289 7.31 -10.49 3.16
N PHE A 290 7.22 -9.19 2.85
CA PHE A 290 8.23 -8.48 2.06
C PHE A 290 9.40 -7.96 2.90
N ALA A 291 9.18 -7.65 4.18
CA ALA A 291 10.26 -7.33 5.13
C ALA A 291 10.95 -8.57 5.70
N ASN A 292 10.56 -9.77 5.26
CA ASN A 292 11.09 -11.05 5.74
C ASN A 292 11.03 -11.23 7.27
N ILE A 293 9.92 -10.82 7.89
CA ILE A 293 9.71 -10.95 9.33
C ILE A 293 8.47 -11.81 9.64
N GLY A 294 8.44 -12.39 10.84
CA GLY A 294 7.28 -13.12 11.33
C GLY A 294 6.06 -12.21 11.50
N CYS A 295 4.86 -12.78 11.30
CA CYS A 295 3.60 -12.07 11.48
C CYS A 295 2.89 -12.59 12.73
N TYR A 296 2.68 -11.72 13.72
CA TYR A 296 2.01 -12.11 14.97
C TYR A 296 0.55 -12.52 14.76
N LEU A 297 -0.06 -12.17 13.62
CA LEU A 297 -1.41 -12.63 13.27
C LEU A 297 -1.51 -14.15 13.16
N ASN A 298 -0.39 -14.86 12.98
CA ASN A 298 -0.37 -16.33 12.98
C ASN A 298 -0.55 -16.94 14.38
N ARG A 299 -0.42 -16.15 15.46
CA ARG A 299 -0.53 -16.70 16.82
C ARG A 299 -1.99 -17.05 17.15
N PRO A 300 -2.24 -18.10 17.95
CA PRO A 300 -3.60 -18.59 18.22
C PRO A 300 -4.56 -17.51 18.74
N GLU A 301 -4.08 -16.62 19.62
CA GLU A 301 -4.87 -15.51 20.16
C GLU A 301 -5.29 -14.49 19.08
N TRP A 302 -4.43 -14.23 18.09
CA TRP A 302 -4.75 -13.34 16.98
C TRP A 302 -5.62 -14.01 15.91
N GLN A 303 -5.49 -15.32 15.71
CA GLN A 303 -6.40 -16.11 14.89
C GLN A 303 -7.82 -16.10 15.46
N LYS A 304 -7.97 -16.18 16.79
CA LYS A 304 -9.27 -16.00 17.47
C LYS A 304 -9.82 -14.59 17.27
N ALA A 305 -8.98 -13.56 17.35
CA ALA A 305 -9.42 -12.19 17.08
C ALA A 305 -9.89 -12.00 15.64
N LEU A 306 -9.16 -12.55 14.65
CA LEU A 306 -9.58 -12.56 13.25
C LEU A 306 -10.95 -13.24 13.10
N GLN A 307 -11.12 -14.43 13.65
CA GLN A 307 -12.38 -15.16 13.64
C GLN A 307 -13.53 -14.36 14.27
N SER A 308 -13.29 -13.67 15.39
CA SER A 308 -14.30 -12.85 16.09
C SER A 308 -14.75 -11.62 15.30
N ALA A 309 -13.95 -11.21 14.30
CA ALA A 309 -14.22 -10.06 13.45
C ALA A 309 -15.07 -10.40 12.22
N ILE A 310 -15.43 -11.67 12.02
CA ILE A 310 -16.34 -12.09 10.95
C ILE A 310 -17.70 -11.43 11.15
N ASP A 311 -18.20 -10.79 10.10
CA ASP A 311 -19.56 -10.25 10.03
C ASP A 311 -20.44 -11.19 9.21
N HIS A 312 -21.36 -11.88 9.88
CA HIS A 312 -22.34 -12.78 9.26
C HIS A 312 -23.51 -12.05 8.60
N SER A 313 -23.70 -10.75 8.89
CA SER A 313 -24.87 -9.98 8.41
C SER A 313 -24.75 -9.52 6.94
N ALA A 314 -23.65 -9.87 6.25
CA ALA A 314 -23.35 -9.53 4.86
C ALA A 314 -23.29 -8.02 4.53
N GLN A 315 -23.39 -7.13 5.52
CA GLN A 315 -23.33 -5.68 5.32
C GLN A 315 -21.91 -5.21 5.02
N LEU A 316 -20.90 -5.76 5.69
CA LEU A 316 -19.49 -5.40 5.53
C LEU A 316 -18.70 -6.43 4.73
N ARG A 317 -18.60 -6.21 3.42
CA ARG A 317 -18.01 -7.16 2.44
C ARG A 317 -16.58 -7.59 2.75
N HIS A 318 -15.75 -6.74 3.37
CA HIS A 318 -14.36 -7.06 3.73
C HIS A 318 -14.22 -7.82 5.05
N ARG A 319 -15.26 -7.88 5.88
CA ARG A 319 -15.37 -8.73 7.08
C ARG A 319 -16.14 -10.02 6.81
N SER A 320 -16.44 -10.32 5.54
CA SER A 320 -17.03 -11.59 5.15
C SER A 320 -16.17 -12.76 5.61
N GLU A 321 -16.82 -13.86 5.97
CA GLU A 321 -16.16 -15.09 6.40
C GLU A 321 -15.06 -15.53 5.42
N SER A 322 -15.35 -15.51 4.11
CA SER A 322 -14.37 -15.83 3.08
C SER A 322 -13.14 -14.92 3.13
N THR A 323 -13.32 -13.60 3.27
CA THR A 323 -12.18 -12.66 3.34
C THR A 323 -11.35 -12.86 4.60
N VAL A 324 -11.99 -13.07 5.74
CA VAL A 324 -11.30 -13.30 7.02
C VAL A 324 -10.56 -14.63 7.01
N LYS A 325 -11.18 -15.71 6.52
CA LYS A 325 -10.51 -17.01 6.34
C LYS A 325 -9.26 -16.91 5.48
N LEU A 326 -9.28 -16.10 4.41
CA LEU A 326 -8.07 -15.85 3.64
C LEU A 326 -6.98 -15.18 4.49
N TRP A 327 -7.30 -14.16 5.29
CA TRP A 327 -6.30 -13.54 6.18
C TRP A 327 -5.74 -14.51 7.20
N MET A 328 -6.57 -15.41 7.73
CA MET A 328 -6.15 -16.45 8.66
C MET A 328 -5.13 -17.39 8.02
N ILE A 329 -5.41 -17.91 6.82
CA ILE A 329 -4.48 -18.75 6.03
C ILE A 329 -3.18 -17.97 5.77
N LEU A 330 -3.31 -16.75 5.23
CA LEU A 330 -2.18 -15.93 4.81
C LEU A 330 -1.32 -15.44 5.97
N ALA A 331 -1.84 -15.37 7.19
CA ALA A 331 -1.07 -14.94 8.36
C ALA A 331 0.12 -15.87 8.67
N SER A 332 0.05 -17.14 8.25
CA SER A 332 1.13 -18.12 8.40
C SER A 332 2.28 -17.93 7.41
N VAL A 333 2.01 -17.26 6.28
CA VAL A 333 2.93 -17.14 5.14
C VAL A 333 4.25 -16.43 5.49
N PRO A 334 4.26 -15.26 6.16
CA PRO A 334 5.50 -14.52 6.41
C PRO A 334 6.55 -15.37 7.13
N GLU A 335 6.14 -16.09 8.17
CA GLU A 335 7.03 -16.95 8.95
C GLU A 335 7.49 -18.17 8.14
N LEU A 336 6.60 -18.79 7.36
CA LEU A 336 6.96 -19.92 6.50
C LEU A 336 7.98 -19.51 5.43
N PHE A 337 7.74 -18.40 4.73
CA PHE A 337 8.64 -17.89 3.70
C PHE A 337 9.99 -17.44 4.27
N ARG A 338 10.00 -16.87 5.47
CA ARG A 338 11.23 -16.52 6.20
C ARG A 338 12.10 -17.76 6.46
N ARG A 339 11.52 -18.83 7.00
CA ARG A 339 12.25 -20.10 7.23
C ARG A 339 12.75 -20.73 5.94
N VAL A 340 11.97 -20.66 4.86
CA VAL A 340 12.46 -21.11 3.53
C VAL A 340 13.63 -20.27 3.05
N THR A 341 13.57 -18.95 3.25
CA THR A 341 14.69 -18.05 2.90
C THR A 341 15.94 -18.41 3.68
N GLU A 342 15.83 -18.64 4.99
CA GLU A 342 16.94 -19.12 5.82
C GLU A 342 17.51 -20.45 5.32
N ALA A 343 16.64 -21.42 4.98
CA ALA A 343 17.06 -22.72 4.46
C ALA A 343 17.82 -22.60 3.13
N VAL A 344 17.34 -21.76 2.19
CA VAL A 344 18.01 -21.52 0.91
C VAL A 344 19.33 -20.78 1.11
N MET A 345 19.35 -19.70 1.90
CA MET A 345 20.55 -18.88 2.10
C MET A 345 21.65 -19.62 2.87
N GLN A 346 21.27 -20.42 3.86
CA GLN A 346 22.21 -21.17 4.70
C GLN A 346 22.49 -22.57 4.15
N GLN A 347 21.81 -22.99 3.07
CA GLN A 347 21.92 -24.32 2.48
C GLN A 347 21.67 -25.44 3.51
N ARG A 348 20.70 -25.23 4.41
CA ARG A 348 20.36 -26.16 5.49
C ARG A 348 19.21 -27.08 5.08
N LEU A 349 19.50 -28.38 4.98
CA LEU A 349 18.54 -29.40 4.52
C LEU A 349 17.73 -30.06 5.64
N GLU A 350 18.12 -29.89 6.90
CA GLU A 350 17.54 -30.61 8.04
C GLU A 350 16.03 -30.35 8.21
N GLU A 351 15.56 -29.15 7.85
CA GLU A 351 14.15 -28.76 7.94
C GLU A 351 13.40 -28.84 6.60
N LYS A 352 14.08 -29.23 5.50
CA LYS A 352 13.53 -29.17 4.13
C LYS A 352 12.19 -29.92 4.02
N ILE A 353 12.15 -31.17 4.47
CA ILE A 353 10.95 -32.02 4.38
C ILE A 353 9.77 -31.39 5.14
N ALA A 354 10.02 -30.86 6.33
CA ALA A 354 9.00 -30.20 7.14
C ALA A 354 8.50 -28.90 6.49
N LEU A 355 9.39 -28.10 5.90
CA LEU A 355 9.02 -26.88 5.18
C LEU A 355 8.22 -27.19 3.90
N MET A 356 8.62 -28.22 3.14
CA MET A 356 7.87 -28.69 1.98
C MET A 356 6.47 -29.15 2.36
N ALA A 357 6.32 -29.96 3.41
CA ALA A 357 5.02 -30.40 3.90
C ALA A 357 4.12 -29.20 4.29
N ARG A 358 4.68 -28.19 4.95
CA ARG A 358 3.94 -26.97 5.31
C ARG A 358 3.56 -26.11 4.11
N LEU A 359 4.40 -26.03 3.08
CA LEU A 359 4.06 -25.35 1.82
C LEU A 359 2.95 -26.08 1.05
N HIS A 360 2.98 -27.42 1.03
CA HIS A 360 1.88 -28.21 0.45
C HIS A 360 0.56 -27.97 1.18
N ILE A 361 0.55 -28.00 2.52
CA ILE A 361 -0.65 -27.68 3.32
C ILE A 361 -1.15 -26.26 3.00
N LEU A 362 -0.25 -25.26 2.93
CA LEU A 362 -0.62 -23.90 2.55
C LEU A 362 -1.25 -23.84 1.15
N LEU A 363 -0.69 -24.56 0.17
CA LEU A 363 -1.22 -24.62 -1.19
C LEU A 363 -2.57 -25.33 -1.24
N GLU A 364 -2.78 -26.37 -0.44
CA GLU A 364 -4.07 -27.05 -0.27
C GLU A 364 -5.12 -26.10 0.32
N ASP A 365 -4.79 -25.41 1.41
CA ASP A 365 -5.66 -24.43 2.07
C ASP A 365 -6.04 -23.28 1.11
N LEU A 366 -5.06 -22.75 0.38
CA LEU A 366 -5.29 -21.72 -0.64
C LEU A 366 -6.15 -22.27 -1.77
N THR A 367 -5.91 -23.49 -2.24
CA THR A 367 -6.67 -24.11 -3.33
C THR A 367 -8.12 -24.36 -2.91
N ALA A 368 -8.34 -24.86 -1.69
CA ALA A 368 -9.66 -25.06 -1.10
C ALA A 368 -10.39 -23.73 -0.92
N TRP A 369 -9.68 -22.70 -0.43
CA TRP A 369 -10.23 -21.35 -0.38
C TRP A 369 -10.59 -20.85 -1.78
N GLY A 370 -9.74 -21.03 -2.79
CA GLY A 370 -9.98 -20.54 -4.15
C GLY A 370 -11.04 -21.30 -4.94
N ALA A 371 -11.45 -22.49 -4.52
CA ALA A 371 -12.36 -23.36 -5.28
C ALA A 371 -13.71 -22.71 -5.60
N HIS A 372 -14.28 -21.95 -4.65
CA HIS A 372 -15.55 -21.25 -4.86
C HIS A 372 -15.45 -20.06 -5.84
N LEU A 373 -14.24 -19.61 -6.18
CA LEU A 373 -14.02 -18.52 -7.14
C LEU A 373 -13.87 -19.01 -8.58
N ARG A 374 -13.71 -20.33 -8.77
CA ARG A 374 -13.53 -20.97 -10.08
C ARG A 374 -14.87 -21.46 -10.65
N SER A 375 -15.00 -21.49 -11.97
CA SER A 375 -16.06 -22.20 -12.69
C SER A 375 -15.68 -23.66 -12.91
N GLU A 376 -16.61 -24.44 -13.45
CA GLU A 376 -16.45 -25.88 -13.72
C GLU A 376 -15.32 -26.16 -14.74
N ASP A 377 -15.04 -25.21 -15.62
CA ASP A 377 -13.92 -25.21 -16.57
C ASP A 377 -12.58 -24.79 -15.94
N GLY A 378 -12.55 -24.55 -14.63
CA GLY A 378 -11.37 -24.08 -13.91
C GLY A 378 -11.04 -22.60 -14.11
N THR A 379 -11.80 -21.87 -14.94
CA THR A 379 -11.56 -20.42 -15.14
C THR A 379 -12.09 -19.61 -13.97
N PHE A 380 -11.58 -18.40 -13.76
CA PHE A 380 -12.12 -17.52 -12.72
C PHE A 380 -13.46 -16.93 -13.18
N ARG A 381 -14.50 -17.03 -12.35
CA ARG A 381 -15.84 -16.50 -12.66
C ARG A 381 -15.76 -14.97 -12.89
N THR A 382 -15.71 -14.57 -14.15
CA THR A 382 -15.44 -13.19 -14.62
C THR A 382 -16.48 -12.16 -14.15
N HIS A 383 -17.73 -12.57 -13.94
CA HIS A 383 -18.78 -11.73 -13.35
C HIS A 383 -18.66 -11.62 -11.81
N TYR A 384 -18.21 -12.66 -11.12
CA TYR A 384 -18.07 -12.73 -9.65
C TYR A 384 -16.85 -11.92 -9.15
N ALA A 385 -15.75 -11.95 -9.92
CA ALA A 385 -14.54 -11.17 -9.65
C ALA A 385 -14.73 -9.65 -9.84
N ARG A 386 -15.80 -9.18 -10.51
CA ARG A 386 -15.84 -7.81 -11.07
C ARG A 386 -16.18 -6.67 -10.10
N ARG A 387 -16.71 -6.89 -8.90
CA ARG A 387 -17.09 -5.75 -8.01
C ARG A 387 -16.83 -5.93 -6.50
N HIS A 388 -16.71 -7.16 -5.99
CA HIS A 388 -16.63 -7.41 -4.54
C HIS A 388 -15.30 -7.99 -4.06
N TYR A 389 -14.69 -8.91 -4.82
CA TYR A 389 -13.51 -9.67 -4.37
C TYR A 389 -12.19 -9.25 -5.00
N LYS A 390 -12.16 -8.22 -5.86
CA LYS A 390 -10.98 -7.84 -6.65
C LYS A 390 -9.68 -7.80 -5.85
N SER A 391 -9.64 -7.04 -4.76
CA SER A 391 -8.42 -6.94 -3.96
C SER A 391 -8.10 -8.22 -3.19
N THR A 392 -9.09 -9.04 -2.87
CA THR A 392 -8.94 -10.28 -2.11
C THR A 392 -8.46 -11.40 -3.03
N THR A 393 -9.11 -11.60 -4.19
CA THR A 393 -8.72 -12.53 -5.25
C THR A 393 -7.33 -12.25 -5.78
N THR A 394 -6.97 -10.99 -6.06
CA THR A 394 -5.61 -10.67 -6.50
C THR A 394 -4.57 -11.04 -5.45
N ARG A 395 -4.83 -10.78 -4.16
CA ARG A 395 -3.89 -11.17 -3.10
C ARG A 395 -3.77 -12.68 -2.99
N TYR A 396 -4.89 -13.40 -3.03
CA TYR A 396 -4.93 -14.85 -3.08
C TYR A 396 -4.03 -15.39 -4.20
N LEU A 397 -4.22 -14.92 -5.44
CA LEU A 397 -3.42 -15.35 -6.60
C LEU A 397 -1.94 -15.05 -6.42
N VAL A 398 -1.59 -13.86 -5.90
CA VAL A 398 -0.20 -13.51 -5.59
C VAL A 398 0.41 -14.52 -4.61
N TYR A 399 -0.30 -14.86 -3.54
CA TYR A 399 0.21 -15.82 -2.55
C TYR A 399 0.27 -17.25 -3.07
N VAL A 400 -0.61 -17.66 -3.99
CA VAL A 400 -0.49 -18.96 -4.69
C VAL A 400 0.76 -18.99 -5.56
N ALA A 401 1.01 -17.94 -6.35
CA ALA A 401 2.21 -17.85 -7.20
C ALA A 401 3.48 -17.87 -6.35
N LEU A 402 3.51 -17.08 -5.27
CA LEU A 402 4.64 -17.07 -4.33
C LEU A 402 4.82 -18.42 -3.65
N ALA A 403 3.76 -19.06 -3.13
CA ALA A 403 3.87 -20.35 -2.45
C ALA A 403 4.44 -21.45 -3.36
N ASN A 404 4.01 -21.51 -4.62
CA ASN A 404 4.62 -22.41 -5.61
C ASN A 404 6.09 -22.09 -5.84
N ARG A 405 6.44 -20.81 -5.96
CA ARG A 405 7.84 -20.37 -6.13
C ARG A 405 8.71 -20.72 -4.92
N PHE A 406 8.23 -20.48 -3.70
CA PHE A 406 8.92 -20.89 -2.47
C PHE A 406 9.05 -22.41 -2.36
N LEU A 407 8.12 -23.19 -2.92
CA LEU A 407 8.24 -24.65 -3.00
C LEU A 407 9.33 -25.05 -3.99
N THR A 408 9.35 -24.48 -5.21
CA THR A 408 10.44 -24.66 -6.19
C THR A 408 11.81 -24.36 -5.58
N ALA A 409 11.90 -23.33 -4.71
CA ALA A 409 13.17 -22.94 -4.08
C ALA A 409 13.79 -24.02 -3.19
N ILE A 410 12.97 -24.92 -2.62
CA ILE A 410 13.44 -25.97 -1.70
C ILE A 410 13.20 -27.38 -2.23
N ASP A 411 12.51 -27.53 -3.35
CA ASP A 411 12.22 -28.81 -3.98
C ASP A 411 12.72 -28.82 -5.44
N ALA A 412 14.05 -28.92 -5.59
CA ALA A 412 14.69 -28.96 -6.89
C ALA A 412 14.19 -30.13 -7.78
N ASP A 413 13.78 -31.24 -7.18
CA ASP A 413 13.35 -32.45 -7.91
C ASP A 413 12.00 -32.24 -8.61
N SER A 414 11.10 -31.45 -8.02
CA SER A 414 9.81 -31.11 -8.61
C SER A 414 9.77 -29.71 -9.26
N ALA A 415 10.93 -29.04 -9.35
CA ALA A 415 11.05 -27.64 -9.73
C ALA A 415 10.30 -27.28 -11.02
N SER A 416 10.42 -28.11 -12.06
CA SER A 416 9.72 -27.89 -13.34
C SER A 416 8.18 -27.89 -13.20
N VAL A 417 7.64 -28.80 -12.38
CA VAL A 417 6.19 -28.93 -12.16
C VAL A 417 5.68 -27.78 -11.31
N THR A 418 6.35 -27.48 -10.20
CA THR A 418 5.95 -26.38 -9.30
C THR A 418 6.11 -25.02 -9.97
N GLU A 419 7.11 -24.89 -10.84
CA GLU A 419 7.31 -23.68 -11.62
C GLU A 419 6.25 -23.48 -12.69
N THR A 420 5.84 -24.55 -13.36
CA THR A 420 4.71 -24.49 -14.31
C THR A 420 3.45 -23.97 -13.61
N LYS A 421 3.15 -24.43 -12.39
CA LYS A 421 2.02 -23.92 -11.58
C LYS A 421 2.17 -22.45 -11.19
N ALA A 422 3.39 -22.00 -10.86
CA ALA A 422 3.66 -20.58 -10.60
C ALA A 422 3.35 -19.74 -11.86
N MET A 423 3.80 -20.19 -13.03
CA MET A 423 3.57 -19.53 -14.33
C MET A 423 2.10 -19.55 -14.78
N GLU A 424 1.37 -20.63 -14.54
CA GLU A 424 -0.08 -20.68 -14.76
C GLU A 424 -0.79 -19.63 -13.89
N THR A 425 -0.38 -19.53 -12.62
CA THR A 425 -0.94 -18.54 -11.69
C THR A 425 -0.62 -17.11 -12.13
N THR A 426 0.58 -16.83 -12.62
CA THR A 426 0.93 -15.50 -13.15
C THR A 426 0.13 -15.15 -14.39
N SER A 427 -0.17 -16.11 -15.28
CA SER A 427 -1.07 -15.91 -16.42
C SER A 427 -2.48 -15.47 -15.98
N TYR A 428 -3.05 -16.12 -14.95
CA TYR A 428 -4.33 -15.68 -14.38
C TYR A 428 -4.27 -14.28 -13.79
N ILE A 429 -3.16 -13.94 -13.10
CA ILE A 429 -2.94 -12.58 -12.60
C ILE A 429 -2.87 -11.58 -13.77
N GLY A 430 -2.20 -11.94 -14.87
CA GLY A 430 -2.10 -11.16 -16.10
C GLY A 430 -3.47 -10.81 -16.67
N GLN A 431 -4.35 -11.81 -16.81
CA GLN A 431 -5.75 -11.61 -17.25
C GLN A 431 -6.52 -10.68 -16.30
N VAL A 432 -6.32 -10.83 -14.99
CA VAL A 432 -6.89 -9.91 -14.00
C VAL A 432 -6.32 -8.50 -14.18
N ILE A 433 -5.03 -8.31 -14.44
CA ILE A 433 -4.42 -7.00 -14.66
C ILE A 433 -4.96 -6.36 -15.96
N GLU A 434 -4.98 -7.09 -17.08
CA GLU A 434 -5.42 -6.62 -18.40
C GLU A 434 -6.87 -6.15 -18.38
N SER A 435 -7.76 -6.93 -17.75
CA SER A 435 -9.17 -6.56 -17.58
C SER A 435 -9.38 -5.25 -16.78
N HIS A 436 -8.33 -4.70 -16.16
CA HIS A 436 -8.35 -3.45 -15.40
C HIS A 436 -7.58 -2.30 -16.04
N GLN A 437 -6.80 -2.52 -17.10
CA GLN A 437 -6.08 -1.43 -17.80
C GLN A 437 -7.01 -0.42 -18.47
N LEU A 438 -8.30 -0.75 -18.64
CA LEU A 438 -9.35 0.16 -19.10
C LEU A 438 -9.80 1.21 -18.05
N LYS A 439 -9.18 1.26 -16.86
CA LYS A 439 -9.49 2.24 -15.80
C LYS A 439 -8.24 3.02 -15.39
N ALA A 440 -8.37 4.35 -15.28
CA ALA A 440 -7.28 5.32 -15.13
C ALA A 440 -6.32 5.12 -13.94
N ALA A 441 -6.62 4.23 -12.99
CA ALA A 441 -5.71 3.88 -11.90
C ALA A 441 -5.85 2.39 -11.51
N SER A 442 -4.75 1.62 -11.57
CA SER A 442 -4.74 0.21 -11.17
C SER A 442 -4.69 0.05 -9.65
N PRO A 443 -5.57 -0.77 -9.04
CA PRO A 443 -5.55 -1.05 -7.60
C PRO A 443 -4.18 -1.52 -7.07
N PRO A 444 -3.89 -1.28 -5.78
CA PRO A 444 -2.68 -1.72 -5.10
C PRO A 444 -2.22 -3.14 -5.34
N ALA A 445 -3.20 -4.04 -5.18
CA ALA A 445 -2.96 -5.45 -5.23
C ALA A 445 -2.49 -5.82 -6.63
N LEU A 446 -2.99 -5.13 -7.67
CA LEU A 446 -2.60 -5.38 -9.07
C LEU A 446 -1.18 -4.93 -9.38
N ARG A 447 -0.66 -3.88 -8.73
CA ARG A 447 0.70 -3.41 -8.97
C ARG A 447 1.74 -4.27 -8.27
N LEU A 448 1.44 -4.68 -7.04
CA LEU A 448 2.21 -5.74 -6.41
C LEU A 448 2.16 -7.02 -7.24
N ALA A 449 0.95 -7.42 -7.67
CA ALA A 449 0.79 -8.60 -8.50
C ALA A 449 1.56 -8.49 -9.81
N LYS A 450 1.58 -7.30 -10.45
CA LYS A 450 2.41 -7.03 -11.63
C LYS A 450 3.90 -7.20 -11.33
N LYS A 451 4.41 -6.69 -10.20
CA LYS A 451 5.81 -6.90 -9.80
C LYS A 451 6.14 -8.38 -9.59
N VAL A 452 5.25 -9.12 -8.93
CA VAL A 452 5.40 -10.57 -8.71
C VAL A 452 5.41 -11.31 -10.04
N VAL A 453 4.45 -11.03 -10.93
CA VAL A 453 4.39 -11.60 -12.29
C VAL A 453 5.68 -11.33 -13.05
N LEU A 454 6.09 -10.07 -13.17
CA LEU A 454 7.31 -9.69 -13.89
C LEU A 454 8.57 -10.35 -13.28
N SER A 455 8.64 -10.48 -11.96
CA SER A 455 9.78 -11.13 -11.30
C SER A 455 9.86 -12.62 -11.61
N ILE A 456 8.72 -13.31 -11.66
CA ILE A 456 8.65 -14.75 -11.95
C ILE A 456 8.98 -14.96 -13.43
N GLU A 457 8.35 -14.19 -14.34
CA GLU A 457 8.62 -14.23 -15.77
C GLU A 457 10.10 -13.98 -16.10
N ALA A 458 10.71 -12.97 -15.47
CA ALA A 458 12.11 -12.62 -15.69
C ALA A 458 13.10 -13.68 -15.21
N THR A 459 12.69 -14.58 -14.30
CA THR A 459 13.57 -15.57 -13.68
C THR A 459 13.09 -17.01 -13.91
N THR A 460 12.09 -17.25 -14.75
CA THR A 460 11.48 -18.60 -14.91
C THR A 460 12.47 -19.62 -15.48
N ARG A 461 13.37 -19.19 -16.38
CA ARG A 461 14.38 -20.06 -16.99
C ARG A 461 15.33 -20.65 -15.95
N ASP A 462 15.93 -19.80 -15.13
CA ASP A 462 16.91 -20.20 -14.10
C ASP A 462 16.29 -21.08 -13.00
N TRP A 463 14.98 -20.98 -12.82
CA TRP A 463 14.23 -21.74 -11.81
C TRP A 463 13.62 -23.05 -12.34
N SER A 464 13.37 -23.14 -13.65
CA SER A 464 12.90 -24.37 -14.30
C SER A 464 14.03 -25.37 -14.53
N GLN A 465 15.26 -24.86 -14.68
CA GLN A 465 16.47 -25.64 -14.90
C GLN A 465 17.55 -25.08 -13.96
N PRO A 466 17.46 -25.35 -12.64
CA PRO A 466 18.54 -24.96 -11.73
C PRO A 466 19.81 -25.64 -12.23
N GLU A 467 20.72 -24.87 -12.81
CA GLU A 467 21.88 -25.44 -13.50
C GLU A 467 22.67 -26.34 -12.53
N THR A 468 22.94 -27.58 -12.94
CA THR A 468 23.86 -28.49 -12.24
C THR A 468 25.33 -28.09 -12.43
N THR A 469 25.61 -26.82 -12.73
CA THR A 469 26.92 -26.30 -13.13
C THR A 469 27.78 -25.98 -11.91
N GLY A 470 28.19 -27.03 -11.21
CA GLY A 470 29.30 -26.96 -10.25
C GLY A 470 29.19 -28.03 -9.19
N THR A 471 29.90 -29.15 -9.41
CA THR A 471 30.59 -30.11 -8.49
C THR A 471 30.16 -30.33 -7.03
N SER A 472 29.16 -29.66 -6.50
CA SER A 472 28.56 -29.83 -5.18
C SER A 472 27.25 -30.59 -5.39
N ALA A 473 27.31 -31.91 -5.28
CA ALA A 473 26.20 -32.85 -5.38
C ALA A 473 25.11 -32.71 -4.29
N PHE A 474 24.95 -31.54 -3.67
CA PHE A 474 24.22 -31.39 -2.40
C PHE A 474 23.22 -30.25 -2.27
N SER A 475 23.00 -29.41 -3.27
CA SER A 475 21.97 -28.38 -3.10
C SER A 475 20.59 -28.91 -3.52
N GLY A 476 19.88 -29.57 -2.60
CA GLY A 476 18.45 -29.86 -2.76
C GLY A 476 17.56 -28.61 -2.78
N THR A 477 18.15 -27.42 -2.89
CA THR A 477 17.52 -26.09 -2.94
C THR A 477 18.03 -25.32 -4.17
N ILE A 478 17.38 -24.22 -4.53
CA ILE A 478 17.89 -23.31 -5.57
C ILE A 478 19.16 -22.57 -5.10
N GLU A 479 20.00 -22.14 -6.04
CA GLU A 479 21.20 -21.35 -5.70
C GLU A 479 20.83 -20.05 -4.97
N PRO A 480 21.52 -19.69 -3.86
CA PRO A 480 21.23 -18.48 -3.08
C PRO A 480 21.27 -17.19 -3.92
N LYS A 481 22.15 -17.11 -4.92
CA LYS A 481 22.25 -15.94 -5.81
C LYS A 481 21.01 -15.77 -6.68
N VAL A 482 20.52 -16.87 -7.26
CA VAL A 482 19.30 -16.88 -8.08
C VAL A 482 18.09 -16.48 -7.23
N PHE A 483 17.97 -17.04 -6.02
CA PHE A 483 16.92 -16.66 -5.08
C PHE A 483 17.00 -15.18 -4.66
N SER A 484 18.22 -14.69 -4.42
CA SER A 484 18.45 -13.30 -4.00
C SER A 484 18.11 -12.31 -5.09
N TYR A 485 18.49 -12.62 -6.33
CA TYR A 485 18.13 -11.83 -7.49
C TYR A 485 16.61 -11.74 -7.65
N TRP A 486 15.90 -12.87 -7.63
CA TRP A 486 14.44 -12.88 -7.70
C TRP A 486 13.76 -12.08 -6.56
N SER A 487 14.23 -12.24 -5.32
CA SER A 487 13.69 -11.48 -4.17
C SER A 487 13.86 -9.97 -4.36
N SER A 488 15.01 -9.54 -4.89
CA SER A 488 15.30 -8.12 -5.15
C SER A 488 14.38 -7.51 -6.20
N LEU A 489 14.01 -8.25 -7.26
CA LEU A 489 13.10 -7.79 -8.31
C LEU A 489 11.70 -7.48 -7.76
N MET A 490 11.26 -8.20 -6.73
CA MET A 490 9.99 -7.94 -6.06
C MET A 490 10.10 -6.87 -4.96
N GLY A 491 11.32 -6.51 -4.55
CA GLY A 491 11.57 -5.64 -3.40
C GLY A 491 11.36 -6.33 -2.05
N ARG A 492 11.66 -7.63 -1.96
CA ARG A 492 11.63 -8.41 -0.73
C ARG A 492 13.03 -8.46 -0.09
N GLU A 493 13.10 -8.25 1.23
CA GLU A 493 14.31 -8.39 2.04
C GLU A 493 14.67 -9.88 2.25
N ILE A 494 15.94 -10.17 2.55
CA ILE A 494 16.48 -11.54 2.75
C ILE A 494 17.13 -11.63 4.11
#